data_AF-G8RMH7-F1
#
_entry.id   AF-G8RMH7-F1
#
_cell.length_a   1.000
_cell.length_b   1.000
_cell.length_c   1.000
_cell.angle_alpha   90.00
_cell.angle_beta   90.00
_cell.angle_gamma   90.00
#
_symmetry.space_group_name_H-M   'P 1'
#
loop_
_entity.id
_entity.type
_entity.pdbx_description
1 polymer ?
#
loop_
_entity_poly.entity_id
_entity_poly.type
_entity_poly.pdbx_seq_one_letter_code
_entity_poly.pdbx_strand_id
1 'polypeptide(L)'
;MKRRHTGASDDTRDASADVVGTDLLDFGRLIIAGMKMTTGEGEPDPGSSFRNGREGFDKAGATLRSAVPDDSWSGVGSRAYADQNTRQQLRSEAMADADEAVFAVLVRESLQIKARRDTLDTQADLLAKTSSVTFPLQFIPRYGEAAKLAIETAALNSALQLCARTLYELQSEVSANAAELGQAVGRYAGVADTATGAVDFNPPPAPDTVDSGVAPVGSGGPLPGVTTLGEGVHVR
;
A
#
# COMPACT_ATOMS: atom_id res chain seq x y z
N MET A 1 68.46 -31.46 25.68
CA MET A 1 67.80 -31.05 24.42
C MET A 1 66.28 -31.19 24.61
N LYS A 2 65.63 -30.19 25.21
CA LYS A 2 64.19 -30.22 25.54
C LYS A 2 63.43 -29.50 24.42
N ARG A 3 62.56 -30.23 23.72
CA ARG A 3 61.75 -29.72 22.59
C ARG A 3 60.64 -28.81 23.12
N ARG A 4 60.49 -27.66 22.47
CA ARG A 4 59.35 -26.75 22.60
C ARG A 4 58.21 -27.24 21.71
N HIS A 5 57.05 -27.43 22.30
CA HIS A 5 55.72 -27.61 21.70
C HIS A 5 54.77 -27.34 22.88
N THR A 6 53.80 -26.42 22.87
CA THR A 6 52.82 -26.04 21.86
C THR A 6 52.17 -24.74 22.39
N GLY A 7 52.01 -23.69 21.59
CA GLY A 7 51.48 -22.40 22.07
C GLY A 7 50.62 -21.62 21.07
N ALA A 8 50.23 -22.21 19.94
CA ALA A 8 49.49 -21.50 18.89
C ALA A 8 48.01 -21.94 18.78
N SER A 9 47.63 -23.07 19.38
CA SER A 9 46.28 -23.66 19.23
C SER A 9 45.35 -23.41 20.41
N ASP A 10 45.89 -22.93 21.54
CA ASP A 10 45.12 -22.48 22.71
C ASP A 10 44.74 -21.01 22.55
N ASP A 11 45.68 -20.17 22.10
CA ASP A 11 45.52 -18.72 21.93
C ASP A 11 44.37 -18.35 20.97
N THR A 12 44.14 -19.16 19.94
CA THR A 12 43.05 -18.96 18.98
C THR A 12 41.69 -19.43 19.50
N ARG A 13 41.65 -20.38 20.44
CA ARG A 13 40.41 -20.86 21.09
C ARG A 13 39.98 -19.93 22.21
N ASP A 14 40.93 -19.39 22.97
CA ASP A 14 40.68 -18.36 24.00
C ASP A 14 40.20 -17.06 23.35
N ALA A 15 40.87 -16.60 22.28
CA ALA A 15 40.45 -15.38 21.58
C ALA A 15 39.06 -15.51 20.92
N SER A 16 38.66 -16.72 20.52
CA SER A 16 37.30 -16.97 20.01
C SER A 16 36.29 -17.30 21.10
N ALA A 17 36.68 -17.47 22.36
CA ALA A 17 35.76 -17.58 23.48
C ALA A 17 35.49 -16.19 24.12
N ASP A 18 36.54 -15.37 24.21
CA ASP A 18 36.51 -14.03 24.84
C ASP A 18 35.73 -12.99 24.01
N VAL A 19 35.81 -13.09 22.67
CA VAL A 19 34.97 -12.36 21.71
C VAL A 19 33.51 -12.82 21.82
N VAL A 20 33.26 -14.12 21.98
CA VAL A 20 31.94 -14.70 21.72
C VAL A 20 30.92 -14.45 22.82
N GLY A 21 31.29 -14.20 24.07
CA GLY A 21 30.29 -13.96 25.11
C GLY A 21 29.55 -12.61 24.98
N THR A 22 30.27 -11.54 24.65
CA THR A 22 29.62 -10.21 24.51
C THR A 22 29.22 -9.95 23.05
N ASP A 23 29.94 -10.52 22.09
CA ASP A 23 29.69 -10.28 20.67
C ASP A 23 28.63 -11.22 20.07
N LEU A 24 28.33 -12.40 20.65
CA LEU A 24 27.37 -13.34 20.05
C LEU A 24 25.95 -12.79 20.03
N LEU A 25 25.47 -12.26 21.15
CA LEU A 25 24.12 -11.71 21.22
C LEU A 25 24.00 -10.39 20.46
N ASP A 26 25.07 -9.60 20.40
CA ASP A 26 25.13 -8.39 19.58
C ASP A 26 25.13 -8.72 18.08
N PHE A 27 25.84 -9.78 17.67
CA PHE A 27 25.75 -10.33 16.32
C PHE A 27 24.34 -10.84 16.01
N GLY A 28 23.70 -11.53 16.96
CA GLY A 28 22.30 -11.94 16.85
C GLY A 28 21.36 -10.78 16.61
N ARG A 29 21.53 -9.68 17.35
CA ARG A 29 20.76 -8.44 17.17
C ARG A 29 20.98 -7.83 15.80
N LEU A 30 22.21 -7.85 15.27
CA LEU A 30 22.51 -7.39 13.91
C LEU A 30 21.78 -8.24 12.86
N ILE A 31 21.75 -9.57 13.02
CA ILE A 31 20.98 -10.45 12.14
C ILE A 31 19.49 -10.10 12.18
N ILE A 32 18.92 -9.92 13.38
CA ILE A 32 17.50 -9.58 13.55
C ILE A 32 17.19 -8.21 12.94
N ALA A 33 18.08 -7.23 13.07
CA ALA A 33 17.96 -5.94 12.39
C ALA A 33 17.97 -6.12 10.86
N GLY A 34 18.84 -6.98 10.34
CA GLY A 34 18.86 -7.40 8.93
C GLY A 34 17.53 -8.01 8.48
N MET A 35 16.97 -8.92 9.27
CA MET A 35 15.66 -9.53 9.03
C MET A 35 14.55 -8.47 8.98
N LYS A 36 14.56 -7.52 9.93
CA LYS A 36 13.57 -6.43 9.99
C LYS A 36 13.60 -5.55 8.74
N MET A 37 14.78 -5.25 8.19
CA MET A 37 14.90 -4.46 6.95
C MET A 37 14.19 -5.09 5.76
N THR A 38 13.99 -6.41 5.75
CA THR A 38 13.23 -7.09 4.67
C THR A 38 11.72 -6.81 4.70
N THR A 39 11.23 -6.20 5.79
CA THR A 39 9.82 -5.84 5.97
C THR A 39 9.52 -4.41 5.53
N GLY A 40 10.48 -3.72 4.91
CA GLY A 40 10.41 -2.31 4.50
C GLY A 40 10.83 -1.33 5.59
N GLU A 41 10.69 -0.04 5.30
CA GLU A 41 11.03 1.08 6.19
C GLU A 41 9.83 2.00 6.42
N GLY A 42 9.88 2.83 7.47
CA GLY A 42 8.82 3.80 7.78
C GLY A 42 7.53 3.19 8.34
N GLU A 43 6.52 4.03 8.62
CA GLU A 43 5.20 3.53 9.00
C GLU A 43 4.51 2.91 7.78
N PRO A 44 3.98 1.67 7.88
CA PRO A 44 3.23 1.07 6.78
C PRO A 44 2.00 1.91 6.42
N ASP A 45 1.77 2.16 5.14
CA ASP A 45 0.64 2.96 4.66
C ASP A 45 -0.68 2.18 4.78
N PRO A 46 -1.69 2.69 5.52
CA PRO A 46 -2.99 2.05 5.63
C PRO A 46 -3.89 2.24 4.39
N GLY A 47 -3.43 2.93 3.35
CA GLY A 47 -4.17 3.07 2.08
C GLY A 47 -5.26 4.15 2.11
N SER A 48 -5.11 5.19 2.92
CA SER A 48 -6.13 6.23 3.12
C SER A 48 -6.61 6.91 1.82
N SER A 49 -5.79 6.92 0.77
CA SER A 49 -6.17 7.41 -0.56
C SER A 49 -7.33 6.62 -1.19
N PHE A 50 -7.39 5.30 -1.00
CA PHE A 50 -8.47 4.45 -1.50
C PHE A 50 -9.78 4.71 -0.76
N ARG A 51 -9.72 4.96 0.55
CA ARG A 51 -10.89 5.45 1.29
C ARG A 51 -11.42 6.77 0.72
N ASN A 52 -10.54 7.71 0.42
CA ASN A 52 -10.93 8.99 -0.18
C ASN A 52 -11.49 8.79 -1.61
N GLY A 53 -10.93 7.86 -2.37
CA GLY A 53 -11.41 7.45 -3.69
C GLY A 53 -12.86 6.96 -3.64
N ARG A 54 -13.14 6.01 -2.72
CA ARG A 54 -14.49 5.52 -2.43
C ARG A 54 -15.46 6.67 -2.15
N GLU A 55 -15.11 7.57 -1.23
CA GLU A 55 -15.95 8.73 -0.90
C GLU A 55 -16.19 9.64 -2.12
N GLY A 56 -15.20 9.77 -3.01
CA GLY A 56 -15.32 10.47 -4.28
C GLY A 56 -16.34 9.80 -5.21
N PHE A 57 -16.26 8.49 -5.37
CA PHE A 57 -17.22 7.73 -6.19
C PHE A 57 -18.63 7.71 -5.59
N ASP A 58 -18.77 7.66 -4.27
CA ASP A 58 -20.06 7.78 -3.59
C ASP A 58 -20.73 9.13 -3.88
N LYS A 59 -19.95 10.23 -3.85
CA LYS A 59 -20.41 11.58 -4.21
C LYS A 59 -20.79 11.68 -5.70
N ALA A 60 -19.99 11.08 -6.59
CA ALA A 60 -20.30 11.01 -8.01
C ALA A 60 -21.62 10.25 -8.25
N GLY A 61 -21.80 9.10 -7.60
CA GLY A 61 -23.05 8.33 -7.65
C GLY A 61 -24.25 9.12 -7.13
N ALA A 62 -24.10 9.89 -6.05
CA ALA A 62 -25.17 10.77 -5.54
C ALA A 62 -25.54 11.87 -6.54
N THR A 63 -24.53 12.47 -7.18
CA THR A 63 -24.74 13.48 -8.22
C THR A 63 -25.52 12.89 -9.40
N LEU A 64 -25.09 11.73 -9.90
CA LEU A 64 -25.75 11.01 -10.99
C LEU A 64 -27.20 10.63 -10.63
N ARG A 65 -27.45 10.16 -9.40
CA ARG A 65 -28.82 9.89 -8.92
C ARG A 65 -29.74 11.11 -8.93
N SER A 66 -29.19 12.30 -8.67
CA SER A 66 -29.95 13.55 -8.73
C SER A 66 -30.15 14.08 -10.15
N ALA A 67 -29.26 13.70 -11.07
CA ALA A 67 -29.30 14.12 -12.47
C ALA A 67 -30.21 13.18 -13.28
N VAL A 68 -31.51 13.20 -12.99
CA VAL A 68 -32.53 12.48 -13.76
C VAL A 68 -33.34 13.47 -14.61
N PRO A 69 -33.76 13.11 -15.83
CA PRO A 69 -34.68 13.95 -16.59
C PRO A 69 -35.98 14.18 -15.82
N ASP A 70 -36.46 15.42 -15.83
CA ASP A 70 -37.76 15.79 -15.29
C ASP A 70 -38.79 16.00 -16.42
N ASP A 71 -39.99 16.46 -16.06
CA ASP A 71 -41.07 16.69 -17.01
C ASP A 71 -40.74 17.76 -18.08
N SER A 72 -39.73 18.60 -17.85
CA SER A 72 -39.29 19.62 -18.82
C SER A 72 -38.44 19.03 -19.95
N TRP A 73 -37.91 17.82 -19.78
CA TRP A 73 -37.10 17.12 -20.78
C TRP A 73 -37.62 15.71 -21.05
N SER A 74 -38.50 15.60 -22.05
CA SER A 74 -39.10 14.33 -22.49
C SER A 74 -38.67 13.93 -23.91
N GLY A 75 -38.84 12.65 -24.24
CA GLY A 75 -38.59 12.12 -25.58
C GLY A 75 -37.52 11.03 -25.64
N VAL A 76 -36.93 10.84 -26.83
CA VAL A 76 -35.90 9.80 -27.06
C VAL A 76 -34.58 10.19 -26.37
N GLY A 77 -34.19 11.46 -26.45
CA GLY A 77 -32.95 11.95 -25.85
C GLY A 77 -32.90 11.81 -24.33
N SER A 78 -33.99 12.15 -23.63
CA SER A 78 -34.03 12.02 -22.17
C SER A 78 -34.01 10.56 -21.71
N ARG A 79 -34.66 9.64 -22.43
CA ARG A 79 -34.56 8.19 -22.17
C ARG A 79 -33.14 7.65 -22.38
N ALA A 80 -32.48 8.04 -23.47
CA ALA A 80 -31.10 7.65 -23.74
C ALA A 80 -30.14 8.17 -22.66
N TYR A 81 -30.33 9.41 -22.22
CA TYR A 81 -29.59 9.98 -21.10
C TYR A 81 -29.85 9.21 -19.79
N ALA A 82 -31.10 8.92 -19.45
CA ALA A 82 -31.44 8.20 -18.23
C ALA A 82 -30.80 6.81 -18.17
N ASP A 83 -30.77 6.09 -19.30
CA ASP A 83 -30.08 4.80 -19.42
C ASP A 83 -28.56 4.95 -19.21
N GLN A 84 -27.92 5.91 -19.89
CA GLN A 84 -26.50 6.15 -19.71
C GLN A 84 -26.15 6.61 -18.29
N ASN A 85 -26.98 7.45 -17.68
CA ASN A 85 -26.83 7.90 -16.30
C ASN A 85 -26.90 6.70 -15.32
N THR A 86 -27.84 5.78 -15.54
CA THR A 86 -27.95 4.55 -14.75
C THR A 86 -26.67 3.70 -14.87
N ARG A 87 -26.13 3.55 -16.08
CA ARG A 87 -24.85 2.84 -16.27
C ARG A 87 -23.69 3.53 -15.56
N GLN A 88 -23.65 4.86 -15.54
CA GLN A 88 -22.60 5.62 -14.83
C GLN A 88 -22.74 5.50 -13.31
N GLN A 89 -23.97 5.41 -12.78
CA GLN A 89 -24.18 5.12 -11.36
C GLN A 89 -23.60 3.76 -10.97
N LEU A 90 -23.90 2.72 -11.75
CA LEU A 90 -23.38 1.36 -11.51
C LEU A 90 -21.85 1.30 -11.58
N ARG A 91 -21.22 2.05 -12.49
CA ARG A 91 -19.75 2.14 -12.53
C ARG A 91 -19.19 2.82 -11.30
N SER A 92 -19.80 3.91 -10.85
CA SER A 92 -19.35 4.65 -9.67
C SER A 92 -19.42 3.75 -8.44
N GLU A 93 -20.51 3.01 -8.27
CA GLU A 93 -20.67 2.01 -7.21
C GLU A 93 -19.58 0.92 -7.29
N ALA A 94 -19.36 0.34 -8.48
CA ALA A 94 -18.34 -0.70 -8.65
C ALA A 94 -16.91 -0.20 -8.38
N MET A 95 -16.59 1.06 -8.73
CA MET A 95 -15.31 1.67 -8.39
C MET A 95 -15.18 1.91 -6.89
N ALA A 96 -16.24 2.39 -6.23
CA ALA A 96 -16.27 2.58 -4.77
C ALA A 96 -16.04 1.26 -4.02
N ASP A 97 -16.66 0.16 -4.47
CA ASP A 97 -16.48 -1.18 -3.90
C ASP A 97 -15.06 -1.72 -4.13
N ALA A 98 -14.45 -1.40 -5.27
CA ALA A 98 -13.06 -1.77 -5.54
C ALA A 98 -12.09 -0.98 -4.65
N ASP A 99 -12.33 0.33 -4.47
CA ASP A 99 -11.56 1.19 -3.57
C ASP A 99 -11.66 0.71 -2.11
N GLU A 100 -12.85 0.35 -1.63
CA GLU A 100 -13.03 -0.21 -0.29
C GLU A 100 -12.26 -1.52 -0.11
N ALA A 101 -12.29 -2.41 -1.11
CA ALA A 101 -11.58 -3.67 -1.05
C ALA A 101 -10.06 -3.45 -0.94
N VAL A 102 -9.49 -2.55 -1.74
CA VAL A 102 -8.07 -2.20 -1.64
C VAL A 102 -7.74 -1.59 -0.28
N PHE A 103 -8.54 -0.63 0.18
CA PHE A 103 -8.37 0.00 1.48
C PHE A 103 -8.33 -1.03 2.62
N ALA A 104 -9.29 -1.97 2.64
CA ALA A 104 -9.36 -3.00 3.68
C ALA A 104 -8.12 -3.90 3.70
N VAL A 105 -7.60 -4.28 2.53
CA VAL A 105 -6.38 -5.08 2.42
C VAL A 105 -5.15 -4.30 2.92
N LEU A 106 -4.99 -3.04 2.51
CA LEU A 106 -3.85 -2.21 2.91
C LEU A 106 -3.85 -1.91 4.42
N VAL A 107 -5.00 -1.65 5.02
CA VAL A 107 -5.10 -1.55 6.49
C VAL A 107 -4.63 -2.83 7.16
N ARG A 108 -5.10 -3.99 6.69
CA ARG A 108 -4.71 -5.28 7.28
C ARG A 108 -3.22 -5.55 7.13
N GLU A 109 -2.66 -5.32 5.94
CA GLU A 109 -1.23 -5.49 5.66
C GLU A 109 -0.37 -4.56 6.52
N SER A 110 -0.79 -3.31 6.68
CA SER A 110 -0.09 -2.32 7.52
C SER A 110 0.05 -2.80 8.97
N LEU A 111 -1.02 -3.37 9.53
CA LEU A 111 -1.04 -3.92 10.89
C LEU A 111 -0.21 -5.20 11.01
N GLN A 112 -0.27 -6.07 10.00
CA GLN A 112 0.56 -7.28 9.96
C GLN A 112 2.04 -6.91 9.97
N ILE A 113 2.51 -6.06 9.06
CA ILE A 113 3.91 -5.61 9.01
C ILE A 113 4.34 -5.03 10.35
N LYS A 114 3.52 -4.16 10.95
CA LYS A 114 3.80 -3.55 12.26
C LYS A 114 3.97 -4.61 13.35
N ALA A 115 3.02 -5.53 13.48
CA ALA A 115 3.08 -6.59 14.49
C ALA A 115 4.31 -7.51 14.33
N ARG A 116 4.73 -7.80 13.08
CA ARG A 116 5.93 -8.60 12.81
C ARG A 116 7.20 -7.84 13.17
N ARG A 117 7.29 -6.54 12.86
CA ARG A 117 8.40 -5.68 13.27
C ARG A 117 8.50 -5.57 14.79
N ASP A 118 7.39 -5.39 15.49
CA ASP A 118 7.36 -5.35 16.95
C ASP A 118 7.86 -6.66 17.57
N THR A 119 7.53 -7.80 16.95
CA THR A 119 8.03 -9.12 17.38
C THR A 119 9.56 -9.22 17.20
N LEU A 120 10.09 -8.78 16.05
CA LEU A 120 11.54 -8.76 15.79
C LEU A 120 12.27 -7.85 16.78
N ASP A 121 11.74 -6.65 17.03
CA ASP A 121 12.31 -5.70 18.01
C ASP A 121 12.31 -6.30 19.43
N THR A 122 11.20 -6.95 19.81
CA THR A 122 11.11 -7.65 21.09
C THR A 122 12.19 -8.73 21.24
N GLN A 123 12.47 -9.50 20.18
CA GLN A 123 13.55 -10.49 20.23
C GLN A 123 14.93 -9.87 20.33
N ALA A 124 15.20 -8.78 19.60
CA ALA A 124 16.47 -8.06 19.72
C ALA A 124 16.68 -7.49 21.13
N ASP A 125 15.62 -6.95 21.74
CA ASP A 125 15.64 -6.44 23.11
C ASP A 125 15.85 -7.57 24.14
N LEU A 126 15.27 -8.74 23.92
CA LEU A 126 15.51 -9.91 24.76
C LEU A 126 16.98 -10.35 24.70
N LEU A 127 17.60 -10.36 23.52
CA LEU A 127 19.03 -10.67 23.41
C LEU A 127 19.89 -9.63 24.14
N ALA A 128 19.56 -8.34 24.04
CA ALA A 128 20.27 -7.28 24.77
C ALA A 128 20.15 -7.46 26.30
N LYS A 129 18.95 -7.83 26.78
CA LYS A 129 18.71 -8.12 28.20
C LYS A 129 19.47 -9.36 28.64
N THR A 130 19.46 -10.44 27.85
CA THR A 130 20.21 -11.65 28.18
C THR A 130 21.70 -11.34 28.31
N SER A 131 22.30 -10.62 27.35
CA SER A 131 23.71 -10.21 27.40
C SER A 131 24.02 -9.45 28.70
N SER A 132 23.14 -8.52 29.09
CA SER A 132 23.30 -7.76 30.34
C SER A 132 23.25 -8.64 31.59
N VAL A 133 22.38 -9.66 31.60
CA VAL A 133 22.20 -10.59 32.73
C VAL A 133 23.33 -11.61 32.81
N THR A 134 23.85 -12.08 31.68
CA THR A 134 24.93 -13.09 31.61
C THR A 134 26.32 -12.47 31.74
N PHE A 135 26.46 -11.16 31.50
CA PHE A 135 27.73 -10.44 31.58
C PHE A 135 28.56 -10.76 32.86
N PRO A 136 28.00 -10.78 34.08
CA PRO A 136 28.79 -11.05 35.28
C PRO A 136 29.38 -12.46 35.34
N LEU A 137 28.82 -13.43 34.61
CA LEU A 137 29.29 -14.82 34.63
C LEU A 137 30.72 -14.95 34.13
N GLN A 138 31.17 -14.07 33.23
CA GLN A 138 32.55 -14.11 32.73
C GLN A 138 33.61 -13.91 33.82
N PHE A 139 33.23 -13.32 34.96
CA PHE A 139 34.14 -13.09 36.09
C PHE A 139 34.19 -14.26 37.08
N ILE A 140 33.38 -15.31 36.90
CA ILE A 140 33.36 -16.49 37.76
C ILE A 140 34.42 -17.49 37.27
N PRO A 141 35.46 -17.80 38.08
CA PRO A 141 36.52 -18.71 37.65
C PRO A 141 36.00 -20.12 37.33
N ARG A 142 36.71 -20.82 36.43
CA ARG A 142 36.58 -22.25 36.10
C ARG A 142 35.34 -22.66 35.30
N TYR A 143 34.17 -22.03 35.49
CA TYR A 143 32.92 -22.45 34.81
C TYR A 143 32.07 -21.31 34.26
N GLY A 144 32.35 -20.05 34.62
CA GLY A 144 31.49 -18.91 34.31
C GLY A 144 31.32 -18.62 32.82
N GLU A 145 32.43 -18.65 32.08
CA GLU A 145 32.44 -18.38 30.64
C GLU A 145 31.69 -19.46 29.84
N ALA A 146 31.91 -20.74 30.17
CA ALA A 146 31.17 -21.84 29.55
C ALA A 146 29.67 -21.76 29.84
N ALA A 147 29.28 -21.34 31.05
CA ALA A 147 27.87 -21.12 31.41
C ALA A 147 27.26 -19.93 30.64
N LYS A 148 28.00 -18.81 30.52
CA LYS A 148 27.62 -17.64 29.72
C LYS A 148 27.33 -18.05 28.27
N LEU A 149 28.32 -18.68 27.63
CA LEU A 149 28.22 -19.12 26.24
C LEU A 149 27.02 -20.05 26.01
N ALA A 150 26.79 -21.01 26.91
CA ALA A 150 25.69 -21.96 26.80
C ALA A 150 24.31 -21.26 26.86
N ILE A 151 24.15 -20.30 27.79
CA ILE A 151 22.90 -19.53 27.94
C ILE A 151 22.67 -18.64 26.71
N GLU A 152 23.70 -17.93 26.27
CA GLU A 152 23.61 -16.99 25.14
C GLU A 152 23.37 -17.72 23.81
N THR A 153 24.02 -18.87 23.60
CA THR A 153 23.76 -19.71 22.43
C THR A 153 22.31 -20.21 22.41
N ALA A 154 21.78 -20.63 23.57
CA ALA A 154 20.38 -21.04 23.68
C ALA A 154 19.42 -19.88 23.37
N ALA A 155 19.67 -18.70 23.95
CA ALA A 155 18.87 -17.50 23.72
C ALA A 155 18.89 -17.06 22.25
N LEU A 156 20.07 -17.02 21.61
CA LEU A 156 20.23 -16.70 20.20
C LEU A 156 19.43 -17.67 19.32
N ASN A 157 19.60 -18.98 19.52
CA ASN A 157 18.91 -19.98 18.74
C ASN A 157 17.39 -19.86 18.86
N SER A 158 16.87 -19.62 20.07
CA SER A 158 15.44 -19.39 20.28
C SER A 158 14.94 -18.13 19.58
N ALA A 159 15.66 -17.02 19.70
CA ALA A 159 15.29 -15.76 19.05
C ALA A 159 15.27 -15.90 17.53
N LEU A 160 16.32 -16.47 16.93
CA LEU A 160 16.40 -16.66 15.48
C LEU A 160 15.30 -17.59 14.94
N GLN A 161 14.95 -18.66 15.67
CA GLN A 161 13.84 -19.53 15.29
C GLN A 161 12.50 -18.80 15.28
N LEU A 162 12.25 -17.96 16.30
CA LEU A 162 11.01 -17.19 16.36
C LEU A 162 10.97 -16.13 15.25
N CYS A 163 12.05 -15.37 15.04
CA CYS A 163 12.16 -14.40 13.96
C CYS A 163 11.95 -15.03 12.58
N ALA A 164 12.55 -16.20 12.33
CA ALA A 164 12.36 -16.93 11.08
C ALA A 164 10.89 -17.30 10.89
N ARG A 165 10.22 -17.86 11.90
CA ARG A 165 8.79 -18.18 11.84
C ARG A 165 7.93 -16.94 11.57
N THR A 166 8.20 -15.85 12.26
CA THR A 166 7.50 -14.57 12.08
C THR A 166 7.60 -14.07 10.63
N LEU A 167 8.76 -14.20 9.98
CA LEU A 167 8.93 -13.84 8.58
C LEU A 167 8.23 -14.82 7.62
N TYR A 168 8.21 -16.12 7.92
CA TYR A 168 7.44 -17.09 7.13
C TYR A 168 5.93 -16.82 7.20
N GLU A 169 5.42 -16.48 8.38
CA GLU A 169 4.02 -16.09 8.56
C GLU A 169 3.70 -14.82 7.75
N LEU A 170 4.57 -13.79 7.85
CA LEU A 170 4.41 -12.57 7.06
C LEU A 170 4.39 -12.85 5.57
N GLN A 171 5.26 -13.72 5.06
CA GLN A 171 5.29 -14.08 3.66
C GLN A 171 3.96 -14.70 3.19
N SER A 172 3.36 -15.56 4.02
CA SER A 172 2.04 -16.14 3.74
C SER A 172 0.94 -15.07 3.74
N GLU A 173 0.98 -14.15 4.71
CA GLU A 173 0.02 -13.04 4.82
C GLU A 173 0.10 -12.09 3.62
N VAL A 174 1.31 -11.69 3.22
CA VAL A 174 1.56 -10.86 2.03
C VAL A 174 1.06 -11.55 0.77
N SER A 175 1.27 -12.87 0.64
CA SER A 175 0.77 -13.63 -0.52
C SER A 175 -0.75 -13.64 -0.59
N ALA A 176 -1.43 -13.77 0.55
CA ALA A 176 -2.89 -13.69 0.62
C ALA A 176 -3.40 -12.27 0.30
N ASN A 177 -2.78 -11.24 0.87
CA ASN A 177 -3.10 -9.84 0.57
C ASN A 177 -2.90 -9.53 -0.92
N ALA A 178 -1.82 -9.98 -1.53
CA ALA A 178 -1.55 -9.81 -2.96
C ALA A 178 -2.63 -10.47 -3.84
N ALA A 179 -3.10 -11.66 -3.46
CA ALA A 179 -4.18 -12.33 -4.17
C ALA A 179 -5.50 -11.53 -4.09
N GLU A 180 -5.83 -10.98 -2.92
CA GLU A 180 -7.02 -10.14 -2.73
C GLU A 180 -6.90 -8.80 -3.50
N LEU A 181 -5.72 -8.16 -3.50
CA LEU A 181 -5.46 -6.99 -4.33
C LEU A 181 -5.62 -7.31 -5.82
N GLY A 182 -5.16 -8.47 -6.27
CA GLY A 182 -5.37 -8.94 -7.64
C GLY A 182 -6.86 -9.03 -8.02
N GLN A 183 -7.71 -9.48 -7.09
CA GLN A 183 -9.17 -9.49 -7.31
C GLN A 183 -9.73 -8.08 -7.42
N ALA A 184 -9.28 -7.14 -6.59
CA ALA A 184 -9.69 -5.74 -6.68
C ALA A 184 -9.27 -5.09 -8.01
N VAL A 185 -8.05 -5.36 -8.48
CA VAL A 185 -7.58 -4.97 -9.83
C VAL A 185 -8.48 -5.56 -10.92
N GLY A 186 -8.92 -6.81 -10.78
CA GLY A 186 -9.90 -7.42 -11.68
C GLY A 186 -11.25 -6.68 -11.72
N ARG A 187 -11.72 -6.17 -10.56
CA ARG A 187 -12.95 -5.34 -10.51
C ARG A 187 -12.78 -4.04 -11.28
N TYR A 188 -11.65 -3.35 -11.10
CA TYR A 188 -11.34 -2.15 -11.88
C TYR A 188 -11.33 -2.42 -13.39
N ALA A 189 -10.69 -3.51 -13.82
CA ALA A 189 -10.67 -3.89 -15.23
C ALA A 189 -12.08 -4.14 -15.78
N GLY A 190 -12.96 -4.82 -15.02
CA GLY A 190 -14.36 -5.02 -15.42
C GLY A 190 -15.14 -3.71 -15.59
N VAL A 191 -14.89 -2.70 -14.74
CA VAL A 191 -15.49 -1.36 -14.92
C VAL A 191 -14.97 -0.69 -16.19
N ALA A 192 -13.67 -0.83 -16.49
CA ALA A 192 -13.07 -0.27 -17.70
C ALA A 192 -13.63 -0.91 -18.98
N ASP A 193 -13.78 -2.23 -19.02
CA ASP A 193 -14.31 -2.96 -20.19
C ASP A 193 -15.75 -2.55 -20.52
N THR A 194 -16.58 -2.39 -19.49
CA THR A 194 -17.93 -1.90 -19.71
C THR A 194 -17.92 -0.47 -20.28
N ALA A 195 -16.90 0.35 -20.00
CA ALA A 195 -16.84 1.77 -20.36
C ALA A 195 -16.66 1.98 -21.86
N THR A 196 -15.82 1.14 -22.45
CA THR A 196 -15.57 1.12 -23.90
C THR A 196 -16.75 0.61 -24.73
N GLY A 197 -17.73 -0.05 -24.11
CA GLY A 197 -18.96 -0.50 -24.77
C GLY A 197 -20.11 0.50 -24.80
N ALA A 198 -19.94 1.70 -24.22
CA ALA A 198 -20.97 2.74 -24.25
C ALA A 198 -21.06 3.36 -25.67
N VAL A 199 -22.22 3.18 -26.28
CA VAL A 199 -22.63 3.66 -27.62
C VAL A 199 -22.09 5.05 -27.96
N ASP A 200 -21.52 5.17 -29.18
CA ASP A 200 -21.24 6.44 -29.84
C ASP A 200 -22.52 7.29 -29.84
N PHE A 201 -22.49 8.41 -29.13
CA PHE A 201 -23.60 9.36 -29.15
C PHE A 201 -23.63 10.01 -30.52
N ASN A 202 -24.42 9.45 -31.44
CA ASN A 202 -24.79 10.13 -32.67
C ASN A 202 -25.98 11.03 -32.34
N PRO A 203 -25.80 12.35 -32.14
CA PRO A 203 -26.94 13.25 -31.96
C PRO A 203 -27.85 13.16 -33.20
N PRO A 204 -29.18 13.20 -33.04
CA PRO A 204 -30.06 13.30 -34.20
C PRO A 204 -29.66 14.53 -35.03
N PRO A 205 -29.69 14.45 -36.38
CA PRO A 205 -29.45 15.61 -37.21
C PRO A 205 -30.40 16.73 -36.78
N ALA A 206 -29.88 17.96 -36.72
CA ALA A 206 -30.68 19.13 -36.40
C ALA A 206 -31.95 19.12 -37.28
N PRO A 207 -33.14 19.42 -36.73
CA PRO A 207 -34.34 19.46 -37.54
C PRO A 207 -34.10 20.41 -38.71
N ASP A 208 -34.40 19.94 -39.93
CA ASP A 208 -34.34 20.76 -41.12
C ASP A 208 -35.05 22.08 -40.82
N THR A 209 -34.32 23.18 -40.96
CA THR A 209 -34.91 24.51 -40.91
C THR A 209 -35.98 24.55 -41.99
N VAL A 210 -37.23 24.41 -41.59
CA VAL A 210 -38.37 24.67 -42.45
C VAL A 210 -38.23 26.14 -42.85
N ASP A 211 -37.87 26.34 -44.11
CA ASP A 211 -37.98 27.62 -44.79
C ASP A 211 -39.41 28.13 -44.58
N SER A 212 -39.53 29.17 -43.79
CA SER A 212 -40.73 30.01 -43.72
C SER A 212 -40.26 31.43 -43.87
N GLY A 213 -39.95 31.80 -45.12
CA GLY A 213 -39.78 33.19 -45.50
C GLY A 213 -41.05 34.00 -45.24
N VAL A 214 -41.01 34.83 -44.19
CA VAL A 214 -41.59 36.20 -44.15
C VAL A 214 -40.68 37.06 -43.25
N ALA A 215 -40.25 38.21 -43.77
CA ALA A 215 -39.23 39.13 -43.24
C ALA A 215 -39.81 40.20 -42.26
N PRO A 216 -39.08 41.28 -41.89
CA PRO A 216 -38.40 41.44 -40.59
C PRO A 216 -39.03 42.53 -39.70
N VAL A 217 -38.91 42.38 -38.39
CA VAL A 217 -38.99 43.47 -37.39
C VAL A 217 -37.75 43.27 -36.52
N GLY A 218 -36.74 44.14 -36.52
CA GLY A 218 -36.77 45.57 -36.26
C GLY A 218 -35.96 45.81 -34.97
N SER A 219 -34.68 46.13 -35.16
CA SER A 219 -33.60 46.50 -34.23
C SER A 219 -33.91 46.72 -32.74
N GLY A 220 -33.09 46.09 -31.88
CA GLY A 220 -32.99 46.43 -30.45
C GLY A 220 -31.80 45.79 -29.72
N GLY A 221 -30.61 46.42 -29.81
CA GLY A 221 -29.63 46.48 -28.70
C GLY A 221 -28.57 45.37 -28.55
N PRO A 222 -27.27 45.70 -28.47
CA PRO A 222 -26.21 44.75 -28.15
C PRO A 222 -26.22 44.36 -26.66
N LEU A 223 -26.06 43.07 -26.36
CA LEU A 223 -25.66 42.60 -25.02
C LEU A 223 -24.22 43.06 -24.73
N PRO A 224 -23.94 43.71 -23.59
CA PRO A 224 -22.60 44.17 -23.24
C PRO A 224 -21.78 43.05 -22.59
N GLY A 225 -20.51 42.92 -22.98
CA GLY A 225 -19.47 42.30 -22.15
C GLY A 225 -18.89 40.97 -22.64
N VAL A 226 -18.27 40.97 -23.83
CA VAL A 226 -17.13 40.08 -24.09
C VAL A 226 -15.94 40.98 -24.40
N THR A 227 -15.07 41.15 -23.40
CA THR A 227 -13.73 41.72 -23.61
C THR A 227 -12.92 40.70 -24.41
N THR A 228 -12.76 40.97 -25.68
CA THR A 228 -11.74 40.36 -26.55
C THR A 228 -10.36 40.89 -26.18
N LEU A 229 -9.48 40.01 -25.73
CA LEU A 229 -8.02 40.10 -25.78
C LEU A 229 -7.55 38.65 -25.93
N GLY A 230 -6.79 38.21 -26.93
CA GLY A 230 -6.16 38.87 -28.05
C GLY A 230 -5.60 37.74 -28.92
N GLU A 231 -5.61 38.00 -30.21
CA GLU A 231 -5.26 37.16 -31.35
C GLU A 231 -3.84 36.59 -31.29
N GLY A 232 -3.66 35.40 -31.85
CA GLY A 232 -2.36 34.77 -32.00
C GLY A 232 -1.45 35.52 -32.98
N VAL A 233 -0.14 35.28 -32.85
CA VAL A 233 0.82 35.60 -33.91
C VAL A 233 1.52 34.31 -34.31
N HIS A 234 1.33 33.96 -35.57
CA HIS A 234 2.19 33.07 -36.32
C HIS A 234 3.24 33.94 -37.03
N VAL A 235 4.44 33.36 -37.21
CA VAL A 235 5.30 33.38 -38.40
C VAL A 235 6.76 33.76 -38.09
N ARG A 236 7.63 32.76 -38.33
CA ARG A 236 9.07 32.77 -38.71
C ARG A 236 10.09 33.44 -37.79
#